data_AF-A0A392RQP9-F1
#
_entry.id   AF-A0A392RQP9-F1
#
_cell.length_a   1.000
_cell.length_b   1.000
_cell.length_c   1.000
_cell.angle_alpha   90.00
_cell.angle_beta   90.00
_cell.angle_gamma   90.00
#
_symmetry.space_group_name_H-M   'P 1'
#
loop_
_entity.id
_entity.type
_entity.pdbx_description
1 polymer ?
#
loop_
_entity_poly.entity_id
_entity_poly.type
_entity_poly.pdbx_seq_one_letter_code
_entity_poly.pdbx_strand_id
1 'polypeptide(L)' 'MEISMFEGVGDACWWVLCTDKYFAAKGTPETEKLAEVATAFRGYHYYILCYY' A
#
# COMPACT_ATOMS: atom_id res chain seq x y z
N MET A 1 7.41 -13.41 -1.98
CA MET A 1 6.06 -12.90 -1.66
C MET A 1 5.99 -11.49 -2.22
N GLU A 2 4.87 -11.09 -2.80
CA GLU A 2 4.66 -9.74 -3.32
C GLU A 2 3.65 -9.00 -2.43
N ILE A 3 3.80 -7.69 -2.29
CA ILE A 3 2.83 -6.85 -1.58
C ILE A 3 1.56 -6.73 -2.43
N SER A 4 0.38 -6.85 -1.82
CA SER A 4 -0.87 -6.65 -2.53
C SER A 4 -1.02 -5.19 -2.96
N MET A 5 -1.50 -4.92 -4.17
CA MET A 5 -1.83 -3.55 -4.58
C MET A 5 -3.13 -3.08 -3.88
N PHE A 6 -3.18 -1.80 -3.51
CA PHE A 6 -4.40 -1.16 -3.00
C PHE A 6 -4.92 -0.12 -3.99
N GLU A 7 -6.13 -0.35 -4.48
CA GLU A 7 -6.73 0.50 -5.52
C GLU A 7 -7.65 1.62 -4.98
N GLY A 8 -7.79 1.73 -3.65
CA GLY A 8 -8.67 2.72 -3.02
C GLY A 8 -10.15 2.35 -2.99
N VAL A 9 -10.54 1.23 -3.60
CA VAL A 9 -11.96 0.79 -3.71
C VAL A 9 -12.25 -0.46 -2.84
N GLY A 10 -11.22 -1.06 -2.23
CA GLY A 10 -11.33 -2.29 -1.44
C GLY A 10 -11.33 -2.08 0.08
N ASP A 11 -11.41 -3.19 0.82
CA ASP A 11 -11.28 -3.22 2.28
C ASP A 11 -9.87 -2.81 2.71
N ALA A 12 -9.73 -1.56 3.12
CA ALA A 12 -8.48 -0.98 3.60
C ALA A 12 -7.95 -1.69 4.87
N CYS A 13 -8.84 -2.18 5.74
CA CYS A 13 -8.44 -2.89 6.95
C CYS A 13 -7.81 -4.23 6.60
N TRP A 14 -8.42 -4.98 5.68
CA TRP A 14 -7.85 -6.21 5.16
C TRP A 14 -6.47 -5.97 4.53
N TRP A 15 -6.35 -4.92 3.71
CA TRP A 15 -5.10 -4.60 3.04
C TRP A 15 -3.97 -4.28 4.04
N VAL A 16 -4.24 -3.47 5.06
CA VAL A 16 -3.25 -3.16 6.11
C VAL A 16 -2.79 -4.43 6.84
N LEU A 17 -3.70 -5.34 7.19
CA LEU A 17 -3.37 -6.60 7.86
C LEU A 17 -2.51 -7.52 6.98
N CYS A 18 -2.79 -7.57 5.68
CA CYS A 18 -1.97 -8.34 4.73
C CYS A 18 -0.58 -7.74 4.55
N THR A 19 -0.48 -6.40 4.46
CA THR A 19 0.77 -5.67 4.34
C THR A 19 1.65 -5.82 5.59
N ASP A 20 1.08 -5.83 6.79
CA ASP A 20 1.83 -6.08 8.02
C ASP A 20 2.43 -7.50 8.05
N LYS A 21 1.62 -8.52 7.72
CA LYS A 21 2.09 -9.90 7.59
C LYS A 21 3.19 -10.06 6.53
N TYR A 22 3.06 -9.34 5.42
CA TYR A 22 4.08 -9.30 4.38
C TYR A 22 5.43 -8.81 4.91
N PHE A 23 5.44 -7.68 5.64
CA PHE A 23 6.67 -7.14 6.20
C PHE A 23 7.26 -8.01 7.31
N ALA A 24 6.42 -8.60 8.14
CA ALA A 24 6.86 -9.56 9.16
C ALA A 24 7.54 -10.78 8.53
N ALA A 25 6.98 -11.33 7.44
CA ALA A 25 7.55 -12.48 6.74
C ALA A 25 8.86 -12.15 6.00
N LYS A 26 8.98 -10.93 5.45
CA LYS A 26 10.16 -10.47 4.71
C LYS A 26 11.27 -9.94 5.62
N GLY A 27 10.94 -9.59 6.88
CA GLY A 27 11.88 -8.95 7.80
C GLY A 27 12.22 -7.52 7.38
N THR A 28 11.29 -6.81 6.73
CA THR A 28 11.53 -5.46 6.20
C THR A 28 11.75 -4.45 7.33
N PRO A 29 12.86 -3.68 7.31
CA PRO A 29 13.10 -2.61 8.28
C PRO A 29 12.00 -1.54 8.25
N GLU A 30 11.66 -0.98 9.40
CA GLU A 30 10.62 0.05 9.53
C GLU A 30 10.84 1.23 8.58
N THR A 31 12.11 1.63 8.39
CA THR A 31 12.50 2.74 7.51
C THR A 31 12.24 2.48 6.02
N GLU A 32 12.11 1.21 5.62
CA GLU A 32 11.90 0.81 4.22
C GLU A 32 10.42 0.53 3.90
N LYS A 33 9.61 0.23 4.92
CA LYS A 33 8.19 -0.11 4.76
C LYS A 33 7.41 0.96 4.00
N LEU A 34 7.64 2.24 4.32
CA LEU A 34 6.92 3.34 3.69
C LEU A 34 7.22 3.45 2.19
N ALA A 35 8.50 3.29 1.81
CA ALA A 35 8.91 3.35 0.41
C ALA A 35 8.29 2.19 -0.39
N GLU A 36 8.28 0.99 0.17
CA GLU A 36 7.68 -0.18 -0.45
C GLU A 36 6.14 -0.06 -0.56
N VAL A 37 5.47 0.36 0.51
CA VAL A 37 4.02 0.63 0.52
C VAL A 37 3.63 1.67 -0.54
N ALA A 38 4.41 2.75 -0.69
CA ALA A 38 4.09 3.80 -1.66
C ALA A 38 4.00 3.26 -3.10
N THR A 39 4.76 2.22 -3.44
CA THR A 39 4.68 1.56 -4.75
C THR A 39 3.46 0.67 -4.94
N ALA A 40 2.85 0.22 -3.83
CA ALA A 40 1.69 -0.67 -3.82
C ALA A 40 0.36 0.09 -3.83
N PHE A 41 0.37 1.41 -3.65
CA PHE A 41 -0.80 2.25 -3.81
C PHE A 41 -1.02 2.60 -5.29
N ARG A 42 -2.21 2.27 -5.81
CA ARG A 42 -2.68 2.74 -7.12
C ARG A 42 -4.07 3.34 -6.97
N GLY A 43 -4.18 4.62 -6.68
CA GLY A 43 -5.49 5.26 -6.65
C GLY A 43 -6.18 5.20 -8.02
N TYR A 44 -7.45 4.80 -8.06
CA TYR A 44 -8.31 5.16 -9.18
C TYR A 44 -8.40 6.69 -9.24
N HIS A 45 -7.81 7.26 -10.29
CA HIS A 45 -7.72 8.69 -10.55
C HIS A 45 -9.08 9.25 -11.03
N TYR A 46 -10.12 9.21 -10.19
CA TYR A 46 -11.34 9.98 -10.43
C TYR A 46 -11.12 11.41 -9.92
N TYR A 47 -10.66 12.28 -10.82
CA TYR A 47 -10.82 13.74 -10.77
C TYR A 47 -10.60 14.43 -9.41
N ILE A 48 -9.38 14.35 -8.88
CA ILE A 48 -8.80 15.49 -8.17
C ILE A 48 -7.59 15.88 -9.00
N LEU A 49 -7.81 16.52 -10.16
CA LEU A 49 -7.43 17.93 -10.29
C LEU A 49 -6.49 18.34 -9.17
N CYS A 50 -5.19 18.19 -9.43
CA CYS A 50 -4.19 19.11 -8.94
C CYS A 50 -4.69 20.53 -9.28
N TYR A 51 -5.52 21.11 -8.41
CA TYR A 51 -5.65 22.55 -8.33
C TYR A 51 -4.31 23.03 -7.75
N TYR A 52 -3.44 23.40 -8.69
CA TYR A 52 -2.51 24.51 -8.53
C TYR A 52 -3.19 25.72 -7.91
#